data_AF-A0A7W1E701-F1
#
_entry.id   AF-A0A7W1E701-F1
#
_cell.length_a   1.000
_cell.length_b   1.000
_cell.length_c   1.000
_cell.angle_alpha   90.00
_cell.angle_beta   90.00
_cell.angle_gamma   90.00
#
_symmetry.space_group_name_H-M   'P 1'
#
loop_
_entity.id
_entity.type
_entity.pdbx_description
1 polymer ?
#
loop_
_entity_poly.entity_id
_entity_poly.type
_entity_poly.pdbx_seq_one_letter_code
_entity_poly.pdbx_strand_id
1 'polypeptide(L)' 'MDQSSNRAKLAEVRHTLNNPLTALLTEAQLLQLEELPDEQKQSVDRIVELCRRTIDAVKQLDNILLTE' A
#
# COMPACT_ATOMS: atom_id res chain seq x y z
N MET A 1 -1.69 -16.91 -24.95
CA MET A 1 -0.97 -15.94 -24.10
C MET A 1 -0.56 -16.70 -22.84
N ASP A 2 0.73 -16.74 -22.51
CA ASP A 2 1.27 -17.63 -21.47
C ASP A 2 0.87 -17.17 -20.06
N GLN A 3 0.15 -18.02 -19.32
CA GLN A 3 -0.27 -17.76 -17.94
C GLN A 3 0.93 -17.61 -16.98
N SER A 4 2.07 -18.24 -17.28
CA SER A 4 3.30 -18.10 -16.48
C SER A 4 3.88 -16.68 -16.60
N SER A 5 3.93 -16.13 -17.82
CA SER A 5 4.34 -14.74 -18.07
C SER A 5 3.45 -13.71 -17.38
N ASN A 6 2.13 -13.93 -17.33
CA ASN A 6 1.20 -13.01 -16.67
C ASN A 6 1.40 -12.99 -15.14
N ARG A 7 1.60 -14.16 -14.51
CA ARG A 7 1.87 -14.24 -13.06
C ARG A 7 3.18 -13.55 -12.68
N ALA A 8 4.22 -13.69 -13.49
CA ALA A 8 5.49 -13.00 -13.25
C ALA A 8 5.35 -11.47 -13.29
N LYS A 9 4.63 -10.93 -14.28
CA LYS A 9 4.38 -9.48 -14.40
C LYS A 9 3.55 -8.94 -13.23
N LEU A 10 2.56 -9.70 -12.77
CA LEU A 10 1.76 -9.32 -11.60
C LEU A 10 2.59 -9.28 -10.33
N ALA A 11 3.46 -10.27 -10.13
CA ALA A 11 4.38 -10.28 -8.99
C ALA A 11 5.35 -9.08 -9.02
N GLU A 12 5.84 -8.69 -10.20
CA GLU A 12 6.70 -7.52 -10.40
C GLU A 12 5.98 -6.20 -10.11
N VAL A 13 4.77 -6.02 -10.67
CA VAL A 13 3.94 -4.84 -10.41
C VAL A 13 3.62 -4.71 -8.93
N ARG A 14 3.27 -5.82 -8.25
CA ARG A 14 3.04 -5.84 -6.81
C ARG A 14 4.27 -5.41 -6.03
N HIS A 15 5.42 -6.00 -6.30
CA HIS A 15 6.66 -5.63 -5.59
C HIS A 15 6.95 -4.13 -5.77
N THR A 16 6.74 -3.63 -7.00
CA THR A 16 6.92 -2.23 -7.36
C THR A 16 5.94 -1.31 -6.64
N LEU A 17 4.71 -1.76 -6.36
CA LEU A 17 3.68 -0.99 -5.63
C LEU A 17 3.86 -1.07 -4.11
N ASN A 18 4.16 -2.25 -3.56
CA ASN A 18 4.26 -2.46 -2.13
C ASN A 18 5.43 -1.68 -1.51
N ASN A 19 6.55 -1.52 -2.24
CA ASN A 19 7.70 -0.76 -1.74
C ASN A 19 7.38 0.71 -1.43
N PRO A 20 6.89 1.52 -2.38
CA PRO A 20 6.52 2.91 -2.11
C PRO A 20 5.32 3.02 -1.15
N LEU A 21 4.34 2.11 -1.19
CA LEU A 21 3.22 2.14 -0.24
C LEU A 21 3.67 1.86 1.20
N THR A 22 4.61 0.94 1.39
CA THR A 22 5.20 0.66 2.71
C THR A 22 6.04 1.84 3.20
N ALA A 23 6.82 2.46 2.31
CA ALA A 23 7.58 3.65 2.63
C ALA A 23 6.66 4.81 3.03
N LEU A 24 5.61 5.11 2.25
CA LEU A 24 4.62 6.14 2.56
C LEU A 24 3.91 5.90 3.89
N LEU A 25 3.52 4.65 4.16
CA LEU A 25 2.93 4.29 5.45
C LEU A 25 3.92 4.52 6.60
N THR A 26 5.19 4.15 6.42
CA THR A 26 6.24 4.35 7.42
C THR A 26 6.44 5.83 7.72
N GLU A 27 6.59 6.68 6.70
CA GLU A 27 6.73 8.13 6.85
C GLU A 27 5.51 8.74 7.58
N ALA A 28 4.30 8.34 7.19
CA ALA A 28 3.08 8.82 7.84
C ALA A 28 3.01 8.37 9.31
N GLN A 29 3.45 7.15 9.63
CA GLN A 29 3.51 6.65 11.00
C GLN A 29 4.60 7.34 11.83
N LEU A 30 5.74 7.72 11.24
CA LEU A 30 6.76 8.53 11.90
C LEU A 30 6.19 9.90 12.25
N LEU A 31 5.46 10.54 11.32
CA LEU A 31 4.77 11.81 11.58
C LEU A 31 3.71 11.70 12.70
N GLN A 32 3.04 10.55 12.87
CA GLN A 32 2.10 10.35 13.98
C GLN A 32 2.77 10.40 15.37
N LEU A 33 4.09 10.19 15.44
CA LEU A 33 4.85 10.23 16.69
C LEU A 33 5.29 11.66 17.05
N GLU A 34 5.19 12.60 16.11
CA GLU A 34 5.54 13.99 16.34
C GLU A 34 4.42 14.76 17.05
N GLU A 35 4.78 15.85 17.72
CA GLU A 35 3.80 16.77 18.31
C GLU A 35 3.25 17.70 17.21
N LEU A 36 2.07 17.35 16.69
CA LEU A 36 1.40 18.06 15.61
C LEU A 36 0.16 18.83 16.12
N PRO A 37 -0.15 20.01 15.53
CA PRO A 37 -1.45 20.65 15.70
C PRO A 37 -2.60 19.71 15.33
N ASP A 38 -3.76 19.86 15.98
CA ASP A 38 -4.92 18.95 15.83
C ASP A 38 -5.32 18.71 14.37
N GLU A 39 -5.33 19.76 13.54
CA GLU A 39 -5.67 19.66 12.11
C GLU A 39 -4.67 18.81 11.32
N GLN A 40 -3.37 18.95 11.62
CA GLN A 40 -2.31 18.19 10.99
C GLN A 40 -2.35 16.73 11.46
N LYS A 41 -2.54 16.50 12.76
CA LYS A 41 -2.71 15.16 13.33
C LYS A 41 -3.85 14.40 12.66
N GLN A 42 -5.02 15.03 12.54
CA GLN A 42 -6.16 14.44 11.82
C GLN A 42 -5.84 14.14 10.35
N SER A 43 -5.03 14.98 9.70
CA SER A 43 -4.61 14.75 8.31
C SER A 43 -3.66 13.56 8.20
N VAL A 44 -2.68 13.44 9.11
CA VAL A 44 -1.76 12.29 9.16
C VAL A 44 -2.51 10.99 9.47
N ASP A 45 -3.46 11.01 10.41
CA ASP A 45 -4.30 9.84 10.71
C ASP A 45 -5.08 9.36 9.47
N ARG A 46 -5.64 10.30 8.69
CA ARG A 46 -6.29 9.98 7.41
C ARG A 46 -5.32 9.41 6.39
N ILE A 47 -4.10 9.93 6.30
CA ILE A 47 -3.07 9.42 5.37
C ILE A 47 -2.70 7.98 5.73
N VAL A 48 -2.50 7.67 7.01
CA VAL A 48 -2.20 6.31 7.48
C VAL A 48 -3.33 5.35 7.11
N GLU A 49 -4.57 5.74 7.34
CA GLU A 49 -5.74 4.93 6.99
C GLU A 49 -5.82 4.67 5.47
N LEU A 50 -5.60 5.70 4.65
CA LEU A 50 -5.57 5.57 3.19
C LEU A 50 -4.45 4.65 2.72
N CYS A 51 -3.25 4.74 3.31
CA CYS A 51 -2.13 3.85 2.98
C CYS A 51 -2.47 2.39 3.29
N ARG A 52 -3.04 2.11 4.47
CA ARG A 52 -3.46 0.76 4.87
C ARG A 52 -4.51 0.19 3.91
N ARG A 53 -5.56 0.95 3.63
CA ARG A 53 -6.62 0.55 2.69
C ARG A 53 -6.07 0.27 1.29
N THR A 54 -5.10 1.07 0.84
CA THR A 54 -4.48 0.88 -0.49
C THR A 54 -3.62 -0.38 -0.52
N ILE A 55 -2.81 -0.62 0.52
CA ILE A 55 -2.02 -1.85 0.65
C ILE A 55 -2.93 -3.08 0.63
N ASP A 56 -4.05 -3.04 1.36
CA ASP A 56 -4.98 -4.16 1.41
C ASP A 56 -5.72 -4.36 0.08
N ALA A 57 -6.03 -3.29 -0.67
CA ALA A 57 -6.56 -3.41 -2.02
C ALA A 57 -5.56 -4.09 -2.97
N VAL A 58 -4.27 -3.74 -2.89
CA VAL A 58 -3.21 -4.39 -3.69
C VAL A 58 -3.09 -5.88 -3.34
N LYS A 59 -3.18 -6.25 -2.06
CA LYS A 59 -3.22 -7.67 -1.64
C LYS A 59 -4.45 -8.41 -2.14
N GLN A 60 -5.60 -7.74 -2.25
CA GLN A 60 -6.82 -8.36 -2.79
C GLN A 60 -6.72 -8.62 -4.29
N LEU A 61 -6.04 -7.75 -5.05
CA LEU A 61 -5.76 -7.99 -6.47
C LEU A 61 -4.95 -9.28 -6.68
N ASP A 62 -3.98 -9.58 -5.80
CA ASP A 62 -3.26 -10.85 -5.84
C ASP A 62 -4.19 -12.06 -5.71
N ASN A 63 -5.12 -12.00 -4.76
CA ASN A 63 -6.03 -13.12 -4.50
C ASN A 63 -6.92 -13.40 -5.71
N ILE A 64 -7.44 -12.35 -6.36
CA ILE A 64 -8.27 -12.50 -7.56
C ILE A 64 -7.47 -13.09 -8.72
N LEU A 65 -6.23 -12.63 -8.93
CA LEU A 65 -5.43 -12.99 -10.11
C LEU A 65 -4.67 -14.33 -9.97
N LEU A 66 -4.62 -14.90 -8.77
CA LEU A 66 -4.00 -16.21 -8.50
C LEU A 66 -5.01 -17.34 -8.29
N THR A 67 -6.31 -17.04 -8.17
CA THR A 67 -7.38 -18.04 -8.01
C THR A 67 -8.14 -18.40 -9.30
N GLU A 68 -7.68 -17.92 -10.45
CA GLU A 68 -8.11 -18.38 -11.79
C GLU A 68 -7.05 -19.23 -12.51
#